data_AF-A0A9P3C7M9-F1
#
_entry.id   AF-A0A9P3C7M9-F1
#
_cell.length_a   1.000
_cell.length_b   1.000
_cell.length_c   1.000
_cell.angle_alpha   90.00
_cell.angle_beta   90.00
_cell.angle_gamma   90.00
#
_symmetry.space_group_name_H-M   'P 1'
#
loop_
_entity.id
_entity.type
_entity.pdbx_description
1 polymer ?
#
loop_
_entity_poly.entity_id
_entity_poly.type
_entity_poly.pdbx_seq_one_letter_code
_entity_poly.pdbx_strand_id
1 'polypeptide(L)'
;MPSSSQPSDSRVPPFHRLLSFYSNRNPYDSQTIRLQDSITGNLALGLDFPIACAVALGRHLFLRNVGFFSLSIFVPKVSWRTTPLEGLQVDEKKDYTCFELVGEARQQNLGVMGVMECAGLWSLAADVHTGLVRGEDVEGFKRGTIFRDLEQRRKDRSQVLPLWRGGPISVAGHSWVVGRMFGVEVYLAEGERKED
;
A
#
# COMPACT_ATOMS: atom_id res chain seq x y z
N MET A 1 -12.74 18.37 15.17
CA MET A 1 -12.29 19.68 14.63
C MET A 1 -11.19 19.42 13.60
N PRO A 2 -11.11 20.21 12.52
CA PRO A 2 -11.78 19.98 11.25
C PRO A 2 -11.21 18.78 10.46
N SER A 3 -12.13 18.02 9.85
CA SER A 3 -11.83 16.99 8.84
C SER A 3 -11.09 17.64 7.67
N SER A 4 -9.79 17.32 7.54
CA SER A 4 -8.97 17.73 6.41
C SER A 4 -9.03 16.66 5.32
N SER A 5 -10.18 16.59 4.66
CA SER A 5 -10.24 16.06 3.30
C SER A 5 -9.38 16.97 2.42
N GLN A 6 -8.07 16.66 2.33
CA GLN A 6 -7.22 17.34 1.37
C GLN A 6 -7.79 17.10 -0.03
N PRO A 7 -7.97 18.16 -0.84
CA PRO A 7 -8.42 18.02 -2.20
C PRO A 7 -7.44 17.11 -2.95
N SER A 8 -7.96 16.16 -3.72
CA SER A 8 -7.16 15.39 -4.65
C SER A 8 -6.51 16.38 -5.63
N ASP A 9 -5.26 16.75 -5.39
CA ASP A 9 -4.54 17.64 -6.30
C ASP A 9 -4.31 16.87 -7.60
N SER A 10 -5.18 17.13 -8.58
CA SER A 10 -5.22 16.47 -9.89
C SER A 10 -3.92 16.67 -10.68
N ARG A 11 -3.00 17.51 -10.19
CA ARG A 11 -1.67 17.76 -10.76
C ARG A 11 -0.63 16.72 -10.40
N VAL A 12 -0.81 15.96 -9.31
CA VAL A 12 0.15 14.93 -8.91
C VAL A 12 -0.18 13.61 -9.61
N PRO A 13 0.79 13.01 -10.36
CA PRO A 13 0.59 11.75 -11.04
C PRO A 13 0.16 10.64 -10.05
N PRO A 14 -0.76 9.73 -10.42
CA PRO A 14 -1.25 8.71 -9.50
C PRO A 14 -0.15 7.84 -8.88
N PHE A 15 0.88 7.47 -9.65
CA PHE A 15 1.99 6.70 -9.11
C PHE A 15 2.79 7.49 -8.06
N HIS A 16 2.93 8.80 -8.26
CA HIS A 16 3.61 9.69 -7.29
C HIS A 16 2.77 9.84 -6.01
N ARG A 17 1.43 9.77 -6.09
CA ARG A 17 0.56 9.73 -4.91
C ARG A 17 0.71 8.43 -4.11
N LEU A 18 0.86 7.28 -4.78
CA LEU A 18 1.19 6.03 -4.09
C LEU A 18 2.54 6.14 -3.36
N LEU A 19 3.52 6.79 -3.98
CA LEU A 19 4.83 7.01 -3.39
C LEU A 19 4.79 8.03 -2.23
N SER A 20 3.91 9.03 -2.31
CA SER A 20 3.79 10.05 -1.26
C SER A 20 3.27 9.49 0.06
N PHE A 21 2.52 8.38 0.03
CA PHE A 21 2.17 7.62 1.23
C PHE A 21 3.40 7.21 2.06
N TYR A 22 4.51 6.90 1.40
CA TYR A 22 5.75 6.54 2.06
C TYR A 22 6.58 7.78 2.42
N SER A 23 6.75 8.73 1.51
CA SER A 23 7.61 9.91 1.77
C SER A 23 7.04 10.83 2.85
N ASN A 24 5.71 10.96 2.95
CA ASN A 24 5.06 11.81 3.97
C ASN A 24 5.23 11.30 5.41
N ARG A 25 5.82 10.12 5.62
CA ARG A 25 6.10 9.59 6.96
C ARG A 25 7.30 10.24 7.62
N ASN A 26 8.17 10.87 6.84
CA ASN A 26 9.25 11.67 7.36
C ASN A 26 8.79 13.13 7.54
N PRO A 27 8.73 13.66 8.78
CA PRO A 27 8.23 15.01 9.03
C PRO A 27 9.14 16.11 8.47
N TYR A 28 10.38 15.78 8.09
CA TYR A 28 11.38 16.73 7.60
C TYR A 28 11.60 16.69 6.08
N ASP A 29 11.15 15.63 5.40
CA ASP A 29 11.33 15.46 3.95
C ASP A 29 10.18 14.64 3.35
N SER A 30 9.30 15.30 2.61
CA SER A 30 8.15 14.69 1.93
C SER A 30 8.44 14.28 0.48
N GLN A 31 9.66 14.49 -0.02
CA GLN A 31 10.04 14.23 -1.42
C GLN A 31 10.93 13.00 -1.57
N THR A 32 11.58 12.57 -0.50
CA THR A 32 12.44 11.38 -0.50
C THR A 32 11.81 10.26 0.32
N ILE A 33 11.77 9.05 -0.26
CA ILE A 33 11.46 7.83 0.47
C ILE A 33 12.78 7.21 0.90
N ARG A 34 13.03 7.14 2.21
CA ARG A 34 14.12 6.34 2.78
C ARG A 34 13.64 4.91 2.96
N LEU A 35 14.59 3.96 3.05
CA LEU A 35 14.24 2.57 3.27
C LEU A 35 13.39 2.38 4.53
N GLN A 36 13.70 3.12 5.60
CA GLN A 36 12.91 3.09 6.84
C GLN A 36 11.48 3.57 6.62
N ASP A 37 11.27 4.69 5.91
CA ASP A 37 9.91 5.21 5.62
C ASP A 37 9.08 4.20 4.82
N SER A 38 9.75 3.51 3.90
CA SER A 38 9.21 2.42 3.07
C SER A 38 8.77 1.22 3.92
N ILE A 39 9.61 0.78 4.86
CA ILE A 39 9.31 -0.30 5.81
C ILE A 39 8.16 0.09 6.73
N THR A 40 8.24 1.26 7.36
CA THR A 40 7.19 1.82 8.22
C THR A 40 5.86 1.85 7.46
N GLY A 41 5.88 2.30 6.20
CA GLY A 41 4.77 2.23 5.24
C GLY A 41 4.12 0.86 5.14
N ASN A 42 4.92 -0.14 4.78
CA ASN A 42 4.46 -1.50 4.59
C ASN A 42 3.91 -2.11 5.91
N LEU A 43 4.55 -1.82 7.05
CA LEU A 43 4.08 -2.26 8.36
C LEU A 43 2.70 -1.69 8.72
N ALA A 44 2.45 -0.42 8.39
CA ALA A 44 1.14 0.21 8.62
C ALA A 44 0.03 -0.37 7.73
N LEU A 45 0.39 -0.97 6.59
CA LEU A 45 -0.53 -1.72 5.75
C LEU A 45 -0.78 -3.15 6.27
N GLY A 46 -0.24 -3.50 7.45
CA GLY A 46 -0.44 -4.78 8.11
C GLY A 46 0.48 -5.90 7.63
N LEU A 47 1.50 -5.60 6.82
CA LEU A 47 2.51 -6.57 6.44
C LEU A 47 3.42 -6.88 7.63
N ASP A 48 3.85 -8.13 7.74
CA ASP A 48 4.87 -8.55 8.69
C ASP A 48 6.22 -7.92 8.37
N PHE A 49 7.12 -7.90 9.35
CA PHE A 49 8.42 -7.26 9.20
C PHE A 49 9.30 -7.85 8.08
N PRO A 50 9.47 -9.19 7.95
CA PRO A 50 10.20 -9.78 6.83
C PRO A 50 9.66 -9.38 5.45
N ILE A 51 8.35 -9.45 5.24
CA ILE A 51 7.70 -9.10 3.98
C ILE A 51 7.77 -7.59 3.73
N ALA A 52 7.53 -6.77 4.76
CA ALA A 52 7.69 -5.32 4.68
C ALA A 52 9.11 -4.93 4.25
N CYS A 53 10.14 -5.59 4.79
CA CYS A 53 11.53 -5.40 4.38
C CYS A 53 11.76 -5.83 2.92
N ALA A 54 11.29 -7.01 2.53
CA ALA A 54 11.46 -7.51 1.17
C ALA A 54 10.80 -6.59 0.12
N VAL A 55 9.58 -6.14 0.38
CA VAL A 55 8.85 -5.20 -0.50
C VAL A 55 9.54 -3.83 -0.54
N ALA A 56 10.00 -3.33 0.60
CA ALA A 56 10.73 -2.07 0.66
C ALA A 56 12.05 -2.15 -0.14
N LEU A 57 12.83 -3.21 0.04
CA LEU A 57 14.06 -3.42 -0.72
C LEU A 57 13.78 -3.55 -2.23
N GLY A 58 12.77 -4.34 -2.62
CA GLY A 58 12.37 -4.49 -4.02
C GLY A 58 12.04 -3.15 -4.68
N ARG A 59 11.22 -2.32 -4.00
CA ARG A 59 10.87 -0.97 -4.47
C ARG A 59 12.11 -0.08 -4.64
N HIS A 60 13.02 -0.11 -3.67
CA HIS A 60 14.22 0.74 -3.69
C HIS A 60 15.26 0.28 -4.72
N LEU A 61 15.35 -1.01 -4.99
CA LEU A 61 16.20 -1.54 -6.07
C LEU A 61 15.62 -1.21 -7.44
N PHE A 62 14.29 -1.30 -7.59
CA PHE A 62 13.60 -1.04 -8.85
C PHE A 62 13.53 0.46 -9.19
N LEU A 63 13.24 1.32 -8.22
CA LEU A 63 13.04 2.77 -8.41
C LEU A 63 14.27 3.62 -8.02
N ARG A 64 15.44 3.00 -7.89
CA ARG A 64 16.69 3.68 -7.47
C ARG A 64 17.03 4.84 -8.41
N ASN A 65 17.10 6.07 -7.89
CA ASN A 65 17.29 7.26 -8.73
C ASN A 65 18.22 8.37 -8.18
N VAL A 66 18.79 8.19 -6.98
CA VAL A 66 19.67 9.19 -6.33
C VAL A 66 21.14 8.77 -6.24
N GLY A 67 21.49 7.49 -6.38
CA GLY A 67 22.88 7.04 -6.46
C GLY A 67 23.04 5.52 -6.39
N PHE A 68 24.23 5.00 -6.76
CA PHE A 68 24.48 3.54 -6.82
C PHE A 68 24.49 2.88 -5.43
N PHE A 69 24.96 3.58 -4.39
CA PHE A 69 25.03 3.06 -3.02
C PHE A 69 23.90 3.55 -2.10
N SER A 70 22.97 4.35 -2.61
CA SER A 70 21.87 4.90 -1.82
C SER A 70 20.57 4.14 -2.09
N LEU A 71 19.98 3.56 -1.05
CA LEU A 71 18.62 3.01 -1.06
C LEU A 71 17.61 4.10 -0.73
N SER A 72 17.68 5.23 -1.44
CA SER A 72 16.70 6.30 -1.34
C SER A 72 16.01 6.48 -2.69
N ILE A 73 14.75 6.91 -2.66
CA ILE A 73 13.97 7.21 -3.87
C ILE A 73 13.55 8.67 -3.79
N PHE A 74 13.99 9.49 -4.73
CA PHE A 74 13.54 10.86 -4.88
C PHE A 74 12.30 10.90 -5.78
N VAL A 75 11.11 11.06 -5.19
CA VAL A 75 9.82 10.93 -5.88
C VAL A 75 9.73 11.79 -7.15
N PRO A 76 10.16 13.08 -7.17
CA PRO A 76 10.05 13.91 -8.37
C PRO A 76 10.84 13.43 -9.58
N LYS A 77 11.90 12.62 -9.40
CA LYS A 77 12.71 12.05 -10.50
C LYS A 77 12.14 10.74 -11.05
N VAL A 78 11.10 10.17 -10.44
CA VAL A 78 10.52 8.91 -10.90
C VAL A 78 9.79 9.14 -12.22
N SER A 79 10.24 8.43 -13.27
CA SER A 79 9.73 8.58 -14.64
C SER A 79 8.29 8.08 -14.81
N TRP A 80 7.86 7.14 -13.97
CA TRP A 80 6.52 6.57 -13.99
C TRP A 80 5.51 7.58 -13.41
N ARG A 81 4.53 7.95 -14.24
CA ARG A 81 3.43 8.84 -13.85
C ARG A 81 2.16 8.07 -13.55
N THR A 82 1.96 6.98 -14.28
CA THR A 82 0.75 6.17 -14.24
C THR A 82 1.00 4.87 -13.49
N THR A 83 -0.06 4.29 -12.93
CA THR A 83 0.08 3.02 -12.21
C THR A 83 0.07 1.86 -13.21
N PRO A 84 0.68 0.71 -12.85
CA PRO A 84 0.64 -0.48 -13.70
C PRO A 84 -0.77 -1.01 -14.00
N LEU A 85 -1.78 -0.57 -13.23
CA LEU A 85 -3.18 -0.95 -13.39
C LEU A 85 -4.03 0.11 -14.09
N GLU A 86 -3.46 1.22 -14.57
CA GLU A 86 -4.23 2.31 -15.21
C GLU A 86 -5.07 1.81 -16.39
N GLY A 87 -4.56 0.88 -17.19
CA GLY A 87 -5.27 0.33 -18.34
C GLY A 87 -6.29 -0.76 -18.00
N LEU A 88 -6.34 -1.25 -16.77
CA LEU A 88 -7.28 -2.29 -16.36
C LEU A 88 -8.69 -1.72 -16.37
N GLN A 89 -9.65 -2.35 -17.03
CA GLN A 89 -11.07 -1.97 -16.94
C GLN A 89 -11.73 -2.78 -15.83
N VAL A 90 -12.23 -2.10 -14.80
CA VAL A 90 -13.01 -2.71 -13.70
C VAL A 90 -14.22 -1.85 -13.39
N ASP A 91 -15.28 -2.47 -12.90
CA ASP A 91 -16.47 -1.83 -12.37
C ASP A 91 -16.26 -1.54 -10.88
N GLU A 92 -16.37 -0.27 -10.49
CA GLU A 92 -16.22 0.18 -9.10
C GLU A 92 -17.18 -0.56 -8.15
N LYS A 93 -18.38 -0.93 -8.63
CA LYS A 93 -19.44 -1.54 -7.82
C LYS A 93 -19.31 -3.06 -7.69
N LYS A 94 -18.38 -3.67 -8.42
CA LYS A 94 -18.19 -5.12 -8.42
C LYS A 94 -17.04 -5.51 -7.49
N ASP A 95 -17.23 -6.62 -6.80
CA ASP A 95 -16.17 -7.30 -6.06
C ASP A 95 -15.48 -8.34 -6.94
N TYR A 96 -14.15 -8.41 -6.83
CA TYR A 96 -13.29 -9.22 -7.68
C TYR A 96 -12.44 -10.20 -6.88
N THR A 97 -12.34 -11.43 -7.39
CA THR A 97 -11.35 -12.40 -6.95
C THR A 97 -9.97 -12.12 -7.58
N CYS A 98 -8.91 -12.73 -7.01
CA CYS A 98 -7.57 -12.66 -7.60
C CYS A 98 -7.56 -13.15 -9.06
N PHE A 99 -8.24 -14.26 -9.34
CA PHE A 99 -8.30 -14.85 -10.67
C PHE A 99 -9.03 -13.97 -11.67
N GLU A 100 -10.11 -13.29 -11.26
CA GLU A 100 -10.79 -12.32 -12.12
C GLU A 100 -9.87 -11.14 -12.43
N LEU A 101 -9.23 -10.52 -11.44
CA LEU A 101 -8.31 -9.39 -11.68
C LEU A 101 -7.12 -9.78 -12.57
N VAL A 102 -6.52 -10.94 -12.33
CA VAL A 102 -5.41 -11.45 -13.15
C VAL A 102 -5.90 -11.84 -14.55
N GLY A 103 -7.10 -12.41 -14.65
CA GLY A 103 -7.75 -12.75 -15.91
C GLY A 103 -7.98 -11.52 -16.77
N GLU A 104 -8.58 -10.48 -16.20
CA GLU A 104 -8.79 -9.18 -16.84
C GLU A 104 -7.46 -8.55 -17.26
N ALA A 105 -6.44 -8.55 -16.39
CA ALA A 105 -5.13 -8.01 -16.73
C ALA A 105 -4.45 -8.74 -17.89
N ARG A 106 -4.63 -10.06 -18.00
CA ARG A 106 -4.12 -10.87 -19.12
C ARG A 106 -4.90 -10.62 -20.39
N GLN A 107 -6.23 -10.56 -20.32
CA GLN A 107 -7.08 -10.30 -21.49
C GLN A 107 -6.81 -8.91 -22.08
N GLN A 108 -6.53 -7.94 -21.22
CA GLN A 108 -6.25 -6.56 -21.60
C GLN A 108 -4.75 -6.30 -21.89
N ASN A 109 -3.91 -7.35 -21.94
CA ASN A 109 -2.49 -7.29 -22.27
C ASN A 109 -1.66 -6.31 -21.42
N LEU A 110 -1.94 -6.18 -20.12
CA LEU A 110 -1.17 -5.31 -19.19
C LEU A 110 0.25 -5.83 -18.89
N GLY A 111 0.64 -6.96 -19.48
CA GLY A 111 1.94 -7.59 -19.31
C GLY A 111 2.16 -8.21 -17.93
N VAL A 112 3.37 -8.73 -17.72
CA VAL A 112 3.74 -9.44 -16.47
C VAL A 112 3.63 -8.51 -15.25
N MET A 113 4.03 -7.24 -15.39
CA MET A 113 3.96 -6.26 -14.30
C MET A 113 2.51 -5.99 -13.88
N GLY A 114 1.57 -5.81 -14.81
CA GLY A 114 0.17 -5.62 -14.48
C GLY A 114 -0.44 -6.83 -13.75
N VAL A 115 -0.09 -8.05 -14.18
CA VAL A 115 -0.53 -9.28 -13.51
C VAL A 115 0.02 -9.40 -12.08
N MET A 116 1.30 -9.10 -11.90
CA MET A 116 1.94 -9.11 -10.58
C MET A 116 1.32 -8.06 -9.66
N GLU A 117 1.01 -6.87 -10.17
CA GLU A 117 0.35 -5.80 -9.43
C GLU A 117 -1.11 -6.13 -9.10
N CYS A 118 -1.86 -6.80 -9.98
CA CYS A 118 -3.20 -7.33 -9.63
C CYS A 118 -3.13 -8.32 -8.48
N ALA A 119 -2.18 -9.27 -8.53
CA ALA A 119 -2.00 -10.25 -7.46
C ALA A 119 -1.52 -9.58 -6.15
N GLY A 120 -0.64 -8.58 -6.25
CA GLY A 120 -0.15 -7.80 -5.11
C GLY A 120 -1.22 -6.91 -4.48
N LEU A 121 -2.04 -6.26 -5.30
CA LEU A 121 -3.20 -5.50 -4.83
C LEU A 121 -4.20 -6.44 -4.17
N TRP A 122 -4.48 -7.61 -4.75
CA TRP A 122 -5.35 -8.60 -4.11
C TRP A 122 -4.78 -9.08 -2.78
N SER A 123 -3.49 -9.44 -2.74
CA SER A 123 -2.87 -9.93 -1.50
C SER A 123 -2.89 -8.87 -0.40
N LEU A 124 -2.86 -7.59 -0.76
CA LEU A 124 -2.89 -6.49 0.20
C LEU A 124 -4.31 -6.01 0.55
N ALA A 125 -5.22 -5.90 -0.42
CA ALA A 125 -6.49 -5.18 -0.27
C ALA A 125 -7.71 -6.09 -0.13
N ALA A 126 -7.64 -7.36 -0.56
CA ALA A 126 -8.79 -8.24 -0.48
C ALA A 126 -9.24 -8.40 0.97
N ASP A 127 -10.54 -8.41 1.19
CA ASP A 127 -11.13 -8.68 2.49
C ASP A 127 -10.67 -10.06 2.98
N VAL A 128 -10.34 -10.15 4.26
CA VAL A 128 -9.74 -11.36 4.84
C VAL A 128 -10.76 -12.50 4.94
N HIS A 129 -12.04 -12.19 5.09
CA HIS A 129 -13.12 -13.16 5.22
C HIS A 129 -13.67 -13.61 3.86
N THR A 130 -13.89 -12.67 2.93
CA THR A 130 -14.47 -12.99 1.63
C THR A 130 -13.43 -13.34 0.57
N GLY A 131 -12.18 -12.88 0.73
CA GLY A 131 -11.13 -13.03 -0.29
C GLY A 131 -11.37 -12.17 -1.53
N LEU A 132 -12.28 -11.20 -1.47
CA LEU A 132 -12.65 -10.32 -2.58
C LEU A 132 -12.05 -8.93 -2.41
N VAL A 133 -11.64 -8.33 -3.52
CA VAL A 133 -11.21 -6.92 -3.61
C VAL A 133 -12.36 -6.11 -4.16
N ARG A 134 -12.66 -4.97 -3.53
CA ARG A 134 -13.69 -4.06 -4.05
C ARG A 134 -13.20 -3.37 -5.31
N GLY A 135 -14.05 -3.17 -6.31
CA GLY A 135 -13.72 -2.39 -7.50
C GLY A 135 -13.23 -0.98 -7.14
N GLU A 136 -13.83 -0.38 -6.10
CA GLU A 136 -13.38 0.88 -5.49
C GLU A 136 -11.91 0.85 -5.06
N ASP A 137 -11.40 -0.28 -4.54
CA ASP A 137 -10.01 -0.41 -4.13
C ASP A 137 -9.06 -0.44 -5.33
N VAL A 138 -9.50 -1.07 -6.42
CA VAL A 138 -8.75 -1.12 -7.69
C VAL A 138 -8.69 0.27 -8.34
N GLU A 139 -9.81 0.99 -8.36
CA GLU A 139 -9.82 2.40 -8.82
C GLU A 139 -9.03 3.31 -7.89
N GLY A 140 -9.13 3.11 -6.57
CA GLY A 140 -8.33 3.79 -5.57
C GLY A 140 -6.84 3.56 -5.80
N PHE A 141 -6.44 2.36 -6.22
CA PHE A 141 -5.06 2.06 -6.61
C PHE A 141 -4.67 2.84 -7.86
N LYS A 142 -5.51 2.83 -8.91
CA LYS A 142 -5.26 3.58 -10.15
C LYS A 142 -5.10 5.09 -9.91
N ARG A 143 -5.88 5.64 -8.96
CA ARG A 143 -5.86 7.05 -8.54
C ARG A 143 -4.78 7.35 -7.51
N GLY A 144 -4.17 6.34 -6.91
CA GLY A 144 -3.11 6.44 -5.92
C GLY A 144 -3.57 6.84 -4.51
N THR A 145 -4.81 6.54 -4.14
CA THR A 145 -5.41 6.89 -2.83
C THR A 145 -5.57 5.70 -1.88
N ILE A 146 -5.50 4.48 -2.41
CA ILE A 146 -5.86 3.24 -1.69
C ILE A 146 -5.09 2.97 -0.39
N PHE A 147 -3.81 3.37 -0.30
CA PHE A 147 -2.99 3.02 0.87
C PHE A 147 -3.47 3.67 2.17
N ARG A 148 -4.10 4.85 2.09
CA ARG A 148 -4.66 5.52 3.28
C ARG A 148 -5.89 4.76 3.79
N ASP A 149 -6.75 4.33 2.87
CA ASP A 149 -7.95 3.56 3.18
C ASP A 149 -7.60 2.17 3.71
N LEU A 150 -6.54 1.55 3.17
CA LEU A 150 -5.99 0.29 3.66
C LEU A 150 -5.36 0.43 5.05
N GLU A 151 -4.55 1.45 5.29
CA GLU A 151 -3.96 1.72 6.60
C GLU A 151 -5.06 1.85 7.66
N GLN A 152 -6.14 2.58 7.37
CA GLN A 152 -7.26 2.71 8.30
C GLN A 152 -7.99 1.38 8.52
N ARG A 153 -8.21 0.58 7.46
CA ARG A 153 -8.80 -0.78 7.59
C ARG A 153 -7.93 -1.71 8.44
N ARG A 154 -6.60 -1.62 8.32
CA ARG A 154 -5.65 -2.50 9.01
C ARG A 154 -5.46 -2.18 10.50
N LYS A 155 -6.00 -1.04 10.95
CA LYS A 155 -6.19 -0.79 12.39
C LYS A 155 -7.23 -1.73 13.01
N ASP A 156 -8.18 -2.23 12.23
CA ASP A 156 -9.18 -3.20 12.69
C ASP A 156 -8.57 -4.62 12.80
N ARG A 157 -8.76 -5.27 13.95
CA ARG A 157 -8.27 -6.64 14.21
C ARG A 157 -8.95 -7.69 13.34
N SER A 158 -10.18 -7.47 12.88
CA SER A 158 -10.86 -8.38 11.95
C SER A 158 -10.18 -8.42 10.58
N GLN A 159 -9.43 -7.37 10.26
CA GLN A 159 -8.75 -7.17 8.99
C GLN A 159 -7.24 -7.45 9.08
N VAL A 160 -6.80 -8.28 10.03
CA VAL A 160 -5.40 -8.74 10.08
C VAL A 160 -5.15 -9.67 8.88
N LEU A 161 -4.08 -9.41 8.12
CA LEU A 161 -3.70 -10.28 7.02
C LEU A 161 -3.32 -11.68 7.54
N PRO A 162 -3.74 -12.77 6.88
CA PRO A 162 -3.23 -14.09 7.20
C PRO A 162 -1.76 -14.22 6.78
N LEU A 163 -1.02 -15.13 7.41
CA LEU A 163 0.43 -15.30 7.18
C LEU A 163 0.80 -15.50 5.71
N TRP A 164 0.02 -16.26 4.95
CA TRP A 164 0.27 -16.51 3.53
C TRP A 164 0.02 -15.28 2.63
N ARG A 165 -0.63 -14.24 3.14
CA ARG A 165 -0.74 -12.89 2.52
C ARG A 165 0.26 -11.90 3.12
N GLY A 166 1.23 -12.38 3.88
CA GLY A 166 2.28 -11.57 4.51
C GLY A 166 1.87 -10.89 5.80
N GLY A 167 0.83 -11.38 6.49
CA GLY A 167 0.49 -10.89 7.82
C GLY A 167 1.25 -11.60 8.96
N PRO A 168 1.16 -11.10 10.20
CA PRO A 168 1.99 -11.57 11.29
C PRO A 168 1.59 -12.94 11.84
N ILE A 169 2.58 -13.70 12.33
CA ILE A 169 2.35 -14.94 13.08
C ILE A 169 1.64 -14.65 14.41
N SER A 170 2.00 -13.54 15.08
CA SER A 170 1.41 -13.10 16.33
C SER A 170 1.00 -11.63 16.23
N VAL A 171 -0.30 -11.38 16.28
CA VAL A 171 -0.88 -10.03 16.16
C VAL A 171 -0.40 -9.12 17.27
N ALA A 172 -0.46 -9.59 18.52
CA ALA A 172 -0.08 -8.82 19.70
C ALA A 172 1.44 -8.56 19.76
N GLY A 173 2.25 -9.57 19.42
CA GLY A 173 3.70 -9.40 19.37
C GLY A 173 4.11 -8.43 18.26
N HIS A 174 3.49 -8.56 17.09
CA HIS A 174 3.75 -7.68 15.96
C HIS A 174 3.34 -6.24 16.24
N SER A 175 2.13 -5.98 16.73
CA SER A 175 1.69 -4.61 17.05
C SER A 175 2.59 -3.95 18.09
N TRP A 176 3.03 -4.70 19.11
CA TRP A 176 3.97 -4.20 20.10
C TRP A 176 5.33 -3.83 19.50
N VAL A 177 5.94 -4.73 18.72
CA VAL A 177 7.25 -4.48 18.09
C VAL A 177 7.17 -3.29 17.13
N VAL A 178 6.14 -3.27 16.28
CA VAL A 178 5.94 -2.24 15.26
C VAL A 178 5.67 -0.87 15.88
N GLY A 179 4.81 -0.81 16.90
CA GLY A 179 4.58 0.42 17.67
C GLY A 179 5.85 0.90 18.38
N ARG A 180 6.60 -0.01 19.00
CA ARG A 180 7.79 0.34 19.79
C ARG A 180 8.98 0.79 18.95
N MET A 181 9.22 0.15 17.81
CA MET A 181 10.41 0.38 16.97
C MET A 181 10.17 1.37 15.83
N PHE A 182 8.94 1.40 15.29
CA PHE A 182 8.62 2.18 14.08
C PHE A 182 7.55 3.25 14.34
N GLY A 183 6.97 3.31 15.54
CA GLY A 183 5.94 4.30 15.90
C GLY A 183 4.64 4.12 15.11
N VAL A 184 4.37 2.89 14.64
CA VAL A 184 3.19 2.57 13.82
C VAL A 184 2.18 1.81 14.65
N GLU A 185 0.93 2.27 14.62
CA GLU A 185 -0.19 1.63 15.30
C GLU A 185 -0.98 0.75 14.32
N VAL A 186 -1.06 -0.54 14.61
CA VAL A 186 -1.85 -1.54 13.88
C VAL A 186 -2.60 -2.41 14.86
N TYR A 187 -3.77 -2.93 14.44
CA TYR A 187 -4.56 -3.88 15.24
C TYR A 187 -5.01 -3.35 16.61
N LEU A 188 -5.52 -2.12 16.63
CA LEU A 188 -6.03 -1.45 17.83
C LEU A 188 -7.18 -2.27 18.44
N ALA A 189 -7.22 -2.37 19.77
CA ALA A 189 -8.34 -3.01 20.46
C ALA A 189 -9.62 -2.16 20.34
N GLU A 190 -10.80 -2.79 20.45
CA GLU A 190 -12.06 -2.06 20.67
C GLU A 190 -11.93 -1.23 21.96
N GLY A 191 -11.83 0.09 21.82
CA GLY A 191 -11.56 1.03 22.92
C GLY A 191 -10.30 1.89 22.74
N GLU A 192 -9.36 1.48 21.89
CA GLU A 192 -8.16 2.27 21.54
C GLU A 192 -8.35 3.09 20.25
N ARG A 193 -9.46 2.86 19.53
CA ARG A 193 -9.88 3.73 18.42
C ARG A 193 -10.28 5.09 18.99
N LYS A 194 -9.40 6.08 18.88
CA LYS A 194 -9.82 7.49 19.02
C LYS A 194 -10.78 7.79 17.88
N GLU A 195 -12.01 8.15 18.22
CA GLU A 195 -12.95 8.76 17.28
C GLU A 195 -12.39 10.14 16.91
N ASP A 196 -11.88 10.28 15.70
CA ASP A 196 -11.47 11.55 15.10
C ASP A 196 -12.60 12.15 14.25
#